data_AF-A0A0Q5WV99-F1
#
_entry.id   AF-A0A0Q5WV99-F1
#
_cell.length_a   1.000
_cell.length_b   1.000
_cell.length_c   1.000
_cell.angle_alpha   90.00
_cell.angle_beta   90.00
_cell.angle_gamma   90.00
#
_symmetry.space_group_name_H-M   'P 1'
#
loop_
_entity.id
_entity.type
_entity.pdbx_description
1 polymer ?
#
loop_
_entity_poly.entity_id
_entity_poly.type
_entity_poly.pdbx_seq_one_letter_code
_entity_poly.pdbx_strand_id
1 'polypeptide(L)'
;MVGDRPQLRRDRRRMMVHVRQIAMYVSHVVLQVTMTDIGLAFGRDRSTVSYSCHVVEDRRDDADFDAFVSVIERVIGAVFPPAAIADQRNGT
;
A
#
# COMPACT_ATOMS: atom_id res chain seq x y z
N MET A 1 37.42 6.33 2.58
CA MET A 1 35.98 5.97 2.63
C MET A 1 35.30 6.41 1.34
N VAL A 2 35.20 5.54 0.34
CA VAL A 2 34.48 5.77 -0.92
C VAL A 2 33.56 4.58 -1.12
N GLY A 3 32.41 4.59 -0.44
CA GLY A 3 31.45 3.47 -0.43
C GLY A 3 29.97 3.85 -0.23
N ASP A 4 29.67 5.05 0.29
CA ASP A 4 28.31 5.40 0.75
C ASP A 4 27.28 5.69 -0.35
N ARG A 5 27.69 6.33 -1.45
CA ARG A 5 26.73 6.85 -2.45
C ARG A 5 25.83 5.79 -3.12
N PRO A 6 26.34 4.59 -3.52
CA PRO A 6 25.48 3.55 -4.09
C PRO A 6 24.58 2.87 -3.05
N GLN A 7 25.02 2.77 -1.78
CA GLN A 7 24.26 2.16 -0.68
C GLN A 7 23.03 3.01 -0.34
N LEU A 8 23.22 4.32 -0.14
CA LEU A 8 22.14 5.27 0.15
C LEU A 8 21.04 5.28 -0.92
N ARG A 9 21.40 5.15 -2.21
CA ARG A 9 20.43 5.05 -3.32
C ARG A 9 19.63 3.76 -3.26
N ARG A 10 20.28 2.65 -2.90
CA ARG A 10 19.64 1.33 -2.77
C ARG A 10 18.65 1.32 -1.61
N ASP A 11 19.02 1.91 -0.48
CA ASP A 11 18.18 1.98 0.71
C ASP A 11 16.97 2.88 0.47
N ARG A 12 17.16 4.04 -0.19
CA ARG A 12 16.06 4.89 -0.63
C ARG A 12 15.11 4.15 -1.56
N ARG A 13 15.63 3.39 -2.53
CA ARG A 13 14.80 2.61 -3.46
C ARG A 13 14.00 1.55 -2.70
N ARG A 14 14.61 0.84 -1.75
CA ARG A 14 13.93 -0.15 -0.90
C ARG A 14 12.82 0.50 -0.08
N MET A 15 13.09 1.63 0.56
CA MET A 15 12.09 2.39 1.30
C MET A 15 10.91 2.81 0.42
N MET A 16 11.17 3.33 -0.79
CA MET A 16 10.12 3.72 -1.74
C MET A 16 9.31 2.54 -2.26
N VAL A 17 9.91 1.36 -2.40
CA VAL A 17 9.18 0.14 -2.75
C VAL A 17 8.27 -0.25 -1.59
N HIS A 18 8.78 -0.23 -0.37
CA HIS A 18 8.01 -0.60 0.82
C HIS A 18 6.80 0.31 1.04
N VAL A 19 6.98 1.63 0.94
CA VAL A 19 5.88 2.61 1.02
C VAL A 19 4.81 2.34 -0.03
N ARG A 20 5.22 2.02 -1.27
CA ARG A 20 4.28 1.71 -2.35
C ARG A 20 3.50 0.42 -2.07
N GLN A 21 4.16 -0.60 -1.52
CA GLN A 21 3.49 -1.86 -1.17
C GLN A 21 2.38 -1.63 -0.14
N ILE A 22 2.67 -0.84 0.91
CA ILE A 22 1.68 -0.46 1.92
C ILE A 22 0.55 0.37 1.30
N ALA A 23 0.86 1.34 0.45
CA ALA A 23 -0.16 2.16 -0.20
C ALA A 23 -1.11 1.33 -1.08
N MET A 24 -0.57 0.35 -1.83
CA MET A 24 -1.36 -0.59 -2.63
C MET A 24 -2.24 -1.48 -1.74
N TYR A 25 -1.66 -2.01 -0.65
CA TYR A 25 -2.37 -2.84 0.32
C TYR A 25 -3.56 -2.11 0.94
N VAL A 26 -3.33 -0.93 1.52
CA VAL A 26 -4.39 -0.20 2.24
C VAL A 26 -5.47 0.30 1.27
N SER A 27 -5.11 0.65 0.03
CA SER A 27 -6.10 0.96 -1.02
C SER A 27 -7.02 -0.23 -1.32
N HIS A 28 -6.49 -1.46 -1.28
CA HIS A 28 -7.28 -2.65 -1.51
C HIS A 28 -8.12 -3.02 -0.28
N VAL A 29 -7.52 -3.05 0.91
CA VAL A 29 -8.16 -3.55 2.13
C VAL A 29 -9.14 -2.55 2.73
N VAL A 30 -8.77 -1.28 2.84
CA VAL A 30 -9.63 -0.28 3.50
C VAL A 30 -10.59 0.37 2.51
N LEU A 31 -10.09 0.74 1.32
CA LEU A 31 -10.89 1.45 0.32
C LEU A 31 -11.64 0.50 -0.64
N GLN A 32 -11.40 -0.82 -0.56
CA GLN A 32 -12.06 -1.83 -1.38
C GLN A 32 -11.92 -1.59 -2.90
N VAL A 33 -10.83 -0.90 -3.30
CA VAL A 33 -10.50 -0.66 -4.71
C VAL A 33 -10.00 -1.96 -5.33
N THR A 34 -10.36 -2.22 -6.58
CA THR A 34 -9.93 -3.44 -7.26
C THR A 34 -8.42 -3.41 -7.51
N MET A 35 -7.78 -4.58 -7.48
CA MET A 35 -6.33 -4.68 -7.76
C MET A 35 -5.96 -4.18 -9.16
N THR A 36 -6.89 -4.28 -10.12
CA THR A 36 -6.70 -3.78 -11.49
C THR A 36 -6.67 -2.25 -11.51
N ASP A 37 -7.63 -1.59 -10.86
CA ASP A 37 -7.69 -0.12 -10.81
C ASP A 37 -6.51 0.46 -10.02
N ILE A 38 -6.10 -0.20 -8.94
CA ILE A 38 -4.86 0.16 -8.22
C ILE A 38 -3.65 -0.01 -9.15
N GLY A 39 -3.58 -1.10 -9.91
CA GLY A 39 -2.50 -1.31 -10.88
C GLY A 39 -2.41 -0.15 -11.88
N LEU A 40 -3.54 0.21 -12.48
CA LEU A 40 -3.65 1.34 -13.42
C LEU A 40 -3.22 2.65 -12.77
N ALA A 41 -3.72 2.97 -11.57
CA ALA A 41 -3.39 4.20 -10.84
C ALA A 41 -1.90 4.33 -10.51
N PHE A 42 -1.21 3.21 -10.28
CA PHE A 42 0.22 3.17 -9.99
C PHE A 42 1.10 2.91 -11.22
N GLY A 43 0.52 2.74 -12.41
CA GLY A 43 1.22 2.39 -13.65
C GLY A 43 1.93 1.03 -13.58
N ARG A 44 1.28 0.04 -12.93
CA ARG A 44 1.81 -1.31 -12.69
C ARG A 44 0.78 -2.37 -13.09
N ASP A 45 1.29 -3.59 -13.32
CA ASP A 45 0.41 -4.73 -13.56
C ASP A 45 -0.35 -5.16 -12.29
N ARG A 46 -1.55 -5.72 -12.45
CA ARG A 46 -2.37 -6.22 -11.34
C ARG A 46 -1.62 -7.22 -10.46
N SER A 47 -0.70 -8.02 -11.03
CA SER A 47 0.12 -8.98 -10.29
C SER A 47 1.10 -8.28 -9.33
N THR A 48 1.55 -7.06 -9.66
CA THR A 48 2.39 -6.25 -8.77
C THR A 48 1.61 -5.81 -7.53
N VAL A 49 0.33 -5.50 -7.70
CA VAL A 49 -0.56 -5.14 -6.58
C VAL A 49 -0.81 -6.37 -5.72
N SER A 50 -1.18 -7.51 -6.32
CA SER A 50 -1.36 -8.78 -5.60
C SER A 50 -0.08 -9.18 -4.83
N TYR A 51 1.09 -9.11 -5.47
CA TYR A 51 2.37 -9.35 -4.81
C TYR A 51 2.60 -8.38 -3.64
N SER A 52 2.28 -7.11 -3.81
CA SER A 52 2.42 -6.11 -2.73
C SER A 52 1.51 -6.42 -1.55
N CYS A 53 0.26 -6.85 -1.81
CA CYS A 53 -0.64 -7.27 -0.74
C CYS A 53 -0.09 -8.49 0.01
N HIS A 54 0.38 -9.51 -0.70
CA HIS A 54 1.02 -10.68 -0.06
C HIS A 54 2.24 -10.29 0.78
N VAL A 55 3.13 -9.44 0.27
CA VAL A 55 4.31 -8.98 1.03
C VAL A 55 3.93 -8.22 2.29
N VAL A 56 2.86 -7.43 2.26
CA VAL A 56 2.38 -6.73 3.45
C VAL A 56 1.77 -7.72 4.44
N GLU A 57 0.90 -8.62 3.98
CA GLU A 57 0.26 -9.64 4.83
C GLU A 57 1.27 -10.57 5.50
N ASP A 58 2.23 -11.10 4.73
CA ASP A 58 3.30 -11.95 5.28
C ASP A 58 4.14 -11.22 6.34
N ARG A 59 4.21 -9.88 6.26
CA ARG A 59 4.95 -9.08 7.25
C ARG A 59 4.11 -8.72 8.47
N ARG A 60 2.78 -8.84 8.42
CA ARG A 60 1.90 -8.60 9.58
C ARG A 60 2.05 -9.66 10.68
N ASP A 61 2.81 -10.74 10.43
CA ASP A 61 3.28 -11.65 11.49
C ASP A 61 4.19 -10.95 12.51
N ASP A 62 4.81 -9.82 12.15
CA ASP A 62 5.56 -8.96 13.07
C ASP A 62 4.62 -7.96 13.77
N ALA A 63 4.55 -8.04 15.10
CA ALA A 63 3.58 -7.27 15.90
C ALA A 63 3.78 -5.75 15.80
N ASP A 64 5.02 -5.27 15.69
CA ASP A 64 5.30 -3.84 15.55
C ASP A 64 4.84 -3.32 14.18
N PHE A 65 5.07 -4.12 13.13
CA PHE A 65 4.61 -3.82 11.79
C PHE A 65 3.07 -3.88 11.69
N ASP A 66 2.44 -4.88 12.29
CA ASP A 66 0.98 -5.00 12.32
C ASP A 66 0.32 -3.81 13.03
N ALA A 67 0.88 -3.40 14.18
CA ALA A 67 0.40 -2.21 14.89
C ALA A 67 0.53 -0.95 14.03
N PHE A 68 1.65 -0.79 13.32
CA PHE A 68 1.86 0.33 12.40
C PHE A 68 0.84 0.37 11.26
N VAL A 69 0.61 -0.77 10.59
CA VAL A 69 -0.39 -0.87 9.51
C VAL A 69 -1.80 -0.63 10.05
N SER A 70 -2.13 -1.19 11.21
CA SER A 70 -3.43 -1.00 11.87
C SER A 70 -3.75 0.47 12.17
N VAL A 71 -2.74 1.26 12.56
CA VAL A 71 -2.92 2.71 12.75
C VAL A 71 -3.24 3.40 11.43
N ILE A 72 -2.54 3.07 10.36
CA ILE A 72 -2.80 3.62 9.01
C ILE A 72 -4.21 3.27 8.55
N GLU A 73 -4.63 2.02 8.72
CA GLU A 73 -5.96 1.55 8.37
C GLU A 73 -7.05 2.32 9.10
N ARG A 74 -6.87 2.52 10.42
CA ARG A 74 -7.81 3.29 11.24
C ARG A 74 -7.90 4.76 10.80
N VAL A 75 -6.76 5.39 10.50
CA VAL A 75 -6.74 6.78 10.02
C VAL A 75 -7.46 6.89 8.67
N ILE A 76 -7.17 6.00 7.73
CA ILE A 76 -7.80 6.03 6.41
C ILE A 76 -9.30 5.74 6.51
N GLY A 77 -9.72 4.77 7.32
CA GLY A 77 -11.14 4.49 7.54
C GLY A 77 -11.90 5.65 8.20
N ALA A 78 -11.24 6.46 9.04
CA ALA A 78 -11.82 7.66 9.63
C ALA A 78 -11.94 8.82 8.62
N VAL A 79 -10.97 8.96 7.70
CA VAL A 79 -10.97 10.00 6.66
C VAL A 79 -11.91 9.66 5.50
N PHE A 80 -12.02 8.38 5.16
CA PHE A 80 -12.86 7.85 4.07
C PHE A 80 -13.93 6.92 4.64
N PRO A 81 -14.96 7.47 5.31
CA PRO A 81 -16.02 6.64 5.85
C PRO A 81 -16.71 5.85 4.72
N PRO A 82 -17.23 4.63 4.97
CA PRO A 82 -17.80 3.75 3.94
C PRO A 82 -18.89 4.42 3.08
N ALA A 83 -19.64 5.37 3.65
CA ALA A 83 -20.64 6.14 2.94
C ALA A 83 -20.06 7.04 1.83
N ALA A 84 -18.82 7.53 2.00
CA ALA A 84 -18.12 8.35 0.99
C ALA A 84 -17.55 7.50 -0.17
N ILE A 85 -17.32 6.20 0.05
CA ILE A 85 -16.77 5.29 -0.96
C ILE A 85 -17.90 4.74 -1.88
N ALA A 86 -19.12 4.60 -1.34
CA ALA A 86 -20.27 4.16 -2.11
C ALA A 86 -20.65 5.14 -3.25
N ASP A 87 -20.39 6.43 -3.08
CA ASP A 87 -20.69 7.48 -4.08
C ASP A 87 -19.86 7.34 -5.37
N GLN A 88 -18.63 6.82 -5.28
CA GLN A 88 -17.75 6.61 -6.45
C GLN A 88 -18.11 5.36 -7.27
N ARG A 89 -19.02 4.50 -6.78
CA ARG A 89 -19.41 3.25 -7.45
C ARG A 89 -20.64 3.39 -8.35
N ASN A 90 -21.37 4.51 -8.29
CA ASN A 90 -22.63 4.70 -9.03
C ASN A 90 -22.55 5.74 -10.16
N GLY A 91 -21.34 6.12 -10.58
CA GLY A 91 -21.12 6.88 -11.81
C GLY A 91 -21.10 5.94 -13.01
N THR A 92 -22.28 5.61 -13.54
CA THR A 92 -22.48 5.15 -14.93
C THR A 92 -21.84 6.08 -15.95
#